data_AF-A0A6A4QA30-F1
#
_entry.id   AF-A0A6A4QA30-F1
#
_cell.length_a   1.000
_cell.length_b   1.000
_cell.length_c   1.000
_cell.angle_alpha   90.00
_cell.angle_beta   90.00
_cell.angle_gamma   90.00
#
_symmetry.space_group_name_H-M   'P 1'
#
loop_
_entity.id
_entity.type
_entity.pdbx_description
1 polymer ?
#
loop_
_entity_poly.entity_id
_entity_poly.type
_entity_poly.pdbx_seq_one_letter_code
_entity_poly.pdbx_strand_id
1 'polypeptide(L)' 'MKVLVLMILVLVPFGDALSRDDFPPHFLFGASTSAYQVEGAANEDGRKPSIWDTFAHAGNVF' A
#
# COMPACT_ATOMS: atom_id res chain seq x y z
N MET A 1 -11.17 -14.02 28.66
CA MET A 1 -11.17 -14.24 27.19
C MET A 1 -12.54 -14.03 26.55
N LYS A 2 -13.63 -14.67 27.02
CA LYS A 2 -14.98 -14.55 26.42
C LYS A 2 -15.61 -13.13 26.45
N VAL A 3 -15.42 -12.38 27.53
CA VAL A 3 -15.92 -10.98 27.65
C VAL A 3 -15.18 -10.03 26.72
N LEU A 4 -13.87 -10.24 26.52
CA LEU A 4 -13.05 -9.46 25.61
C LEU A 4 -13.48 -9.68 24.15
N VAL A 5 -13.76 -10.94 23.78
CA VAL A 5 -14.30 -11.29 22.45
C VAL A 5 -15.66 -10.64 22.23
N LEU A 6 -16.52 -10.61 23.25
CA LEU A 6 -17.83 -9.96 23.16
C LEU A 6 -17.70 -8.43 23.01
N MET A 7 -16.76 -7.79 23.73
CA MET A 7 -16.47 -6.36 23.55
C MET A 7 -15.97 -6.04 22.14
N ILE A 8 -15.09 -6.87 21.57
CA ILE A 8 -14.61 -6.71 20.19
C ILE A 8 -15.78 -6.85 19.21
N LEU A 9 -16.63 -7.87 19.36
CA LEU A 9 -17.80 -8.08 18.50
C LEU A 9 -18.86 -6.97 18.62
N VAL A 10 -18.93 -6.27 19.76
CA VAL A 10 -19.91 -5.20 20.03
C VAL A 10 -19.36 -3.82 19.72
N LEU A 11 -18.05 -3.58 19.74
CA LEU A 11 -17.46 -2.25 19.55
C LEU A 11 -16.85 -2.05 18.16
N VAL A 12 -16.28 -3.10 17.56
CA VAL A 12 -15.63 -3.01 16.23
C VAL A 12 -16.62 -2.71 15.08
N PRO A 13 -17.86 -3.23 15.04
CA PRO A 13 -18.75 -2.95 13.90
C PRO A 13 -19.44 -1.59 13.96
N PHE A 14 -19.21 -0.78 15.02
CA PHE A 14 -19.82 0.55 15.20
C PHE A 14 -18.82 1.71 15.09
N GLY A 15 -17.61 1.45 14.57
CA GLY A 15 -16.75 2.56 14.13
C GLY A 15 -17.40 3.26 12.94
N ASP A 16 -17.72 4.54 13.08
CA ASP A 16 -18.25 5.33 11.97
C ASP A 16 -17.29 5.26 10.77
N ALA A 17 -17.82 4.93 9.60
CA ALA A 17 -17.05 4.96 8.37
C ALA A 17 -16.69 6.42 8.05
N LEU A 18 -15.42 6.68 7.73
CA LEU A 18 -14.98 8.01 7.30
C LEU A 18 -15.75 8.43 6.04
N SER A 19 -16.39 9.59 6.09
CA SER A 19 -17.03 10.25 4.96
C SER A 19 -16.08 11.27 4.32
N ARG A 20 -16.35 11.64 3.07
CA ARG A 20 -15.67 12.75 2.40
C ARG A 20 -15.86 14.07 3.15
N ASP A 21 -17.00 14.23 3.82
CA ASP A 21 -17.38 15.43 4.57
C ASP A 21 -16.54 15.65 5.84
N ASP A 22 -15.80 14.63 6.28
CA ASP A 22 -14.86 14.73 7.41
C ASP A 22 -13.57 15.50 7.02
N PHE A 23 -13.40 15.83 5.74
CA PHE A 23 -12.21 16.50 5.19
C PHE A 23 -12.58 17.84 4.54
N PRO A 24 -11.68 18.84 4.51
CA PRO A 24 -11.94 20.12 3.85
C PRO A 24 -12.35 19.96 2.36
N PRO A 25 -13.13 20.90 1.79
CA PRO A 25 -13.66 20.82 0.40
C PRO A 25 -12.63 20.61 -0.72
N HIS A 26 -11.34 20.78 -0.43
CA HIS A 26 -10.23 20.64 -1.38
C HIS A 26 -9.14 19.66 -0.91
N PHE A 27 -9.43 18.83 0.09
CA PHE A 27 -8.50 17.81 0.55
C PHE A 27 -8.21 16.81 -0.59
N LEU A 28 -6.95 16.57 -0.92
CA LEU A 28 -6.59 15.65 -2.00
C LEU A 28 -6.39 14.24 -1.47
N PHE A 29 -7.18 13.31 -2.00
CA PHE A 29 -6.91 11.88 -1.88
C PHE A 29 -6.22 11.41 -3.14
N GLY A 30 -5.20 10.56 -2.98
CA GLY A 30 -4.46 10.00 -4.09
C GLY A 30 -3.86 8.66 -3.71
N ALA A 31 -3.33 7.98 -4.70
CA ALA A 31 -2.52 6.78 -4.56
C ALA A 31 -1.18 7.01 -5.25
N SER A 32 -0.14 6.29 -4.84
CA SER A 32 1.20 6.39 -5.40
C SER A 32 1.83 5.01 -5.58
N THR A 33 2.71 4.89 -6.57
CA THR A 33 3.53 3.71 -6.83
C THR A 33 4.99 4.13 -7.01
N SER A 34 5.90 3.16 -7.11
CA SER A 34 7.28 3.40 -7.54
C SER A 34 7.60 2.56 -8.78
N ALA A 35 8.47 3.08 -9.64
CA ALA A 35 8.76 2.51 -10.96
C ALA A 35 9.12 1.01 -10.89
N TYR A 36 10.14 0.65 -10.11
CA TYR A 36 10.62 -0.74 -10.03
C TYR A 36 9.57 -1.70 -9.46
N GLN A 37 8.64 -1.22 -8.62
CA GLN A 37 7.60 -2.07 -8.03
C GLN A 37 6.48 -2.42 -9.01
N VAL A 38 6.24 -1.61 -10.05
CA VAL A 38 5.02 -1.78 -10.88
C VAL A 38 5.23 -1.76 -12.39
N GLU A 39 6.31 -1.16 -12.91
CA GLU A 39 6.45 -0.98 -14.36
C GLU A 39 6.83 -2.28 -15.08
N GLY A 40 7.73 -3.09 -14.51
CA GLY A 40 8.28 -4.25 -15.21
C GLY A 40 9.21 -3.83 -16.36
N ALA A 41 9.08 -4.48 -17.52
CA ALA A 41 9.81 -4.15 -18.76
C ALA A 41 11.33 -3.90 -18.56
N ALA A 42 11.95 -4.66 -17.66
CA ALA A 42 13.27 -4.33 -17.12
C ALA A 42 14.39 -4.33 -18.19
N ASN A 43 14.20 -5.06 -19.29
CA ASN A 43 15.16 -5.26 -20.38
C ASN A 43 14.61 -4.80 -21.75
N GLU A 44 13.58 -3.95 -21.76
CA GLU A 44 12.93 -3.48 -22.99
C GLU A 44 13.35 -2.04 -23.31
N ASP A 45 13.18 -1.64 -24.58
CA ASP A 45 13.30 -0.26 -25.09
C ASP A 45 14.57 0.52 -24.67
N GLY A 46 15.68 -0.18 -24.45
CA GLY A 46 16.95 0.43 -24.09
C GLY A 46 17.04 0.92 -22.63
N ARG A 47 16.11 0.52 -21.76
CA ARG A 47 16.23 0.74 -20.31
C ARG A 47 17.55 0.15 -19.80
N LYS A 48 18.28 0.93 -19.00
CA LYS A 48 19.51 0.46 -18.34
C LYS A 48 19.21 -0.11 -16.96
N PRO A 49 19.99 -1.12 -16.49
CA PRO A 49 19.82 -1.67 -15.15
C PRO A 49 19.95 -0.60 -14.06
N SER A 50 19.05 -0.65 -13.09
CA SER A 50 19.13 0.06 -11.83
C SER A 50 19.83 -0.80 -10.76
N ILE A 51 20.13 -0.21 -9.60
CA ILE A 51 20.69 -0.95 -8.45
C ILE A 51 19.74 -2.08 -8.02
N TRP A 52 18.43 -1.87 -8.09
CA TRP A 52 17.44 -2.88 -7.72
C TRP A 52 17.46 -4.10 -8.65
N ASP A 53 17.74 -3.92 -9.94
CA ASP A 53 17.91 -5.02 -10.90
C ASP A 53 19.11 -5.88 -10.48
N THR A 54 20.25 -5.26 -10.15
CA THR A 54 21.44 -6.00 -9.70
C THR A 54 21.19 -6.72 -8.39
N PHE A 55 20.56 -6.04 -7.42
CA PHE A 55 20.31 -6.59 -6.09
C PHE A 55 19.36 -7.80 -6.15
N ALA A 56 18.23 -7.67 -6.84
CA ALA A 56 17.21 -8.72 -6.90
C ALA A 56 17.67 -9.94 -7.70
N HIS A 57 18.36 -9.74 -8.85
CA HIS A 57 18.90 -10.86 -9.63
C HIS A 57 20.04 -11.61 -8.93
N ALA A 58 20.70 -10.99 -7.95
CA ALA A 58 21.65 -11.66 -7.07
C ALA A 58 20.98 -12.57 -6.01
N GLY A 59 19.65 -12.73 -6.06
CA GLY A 59 18.90 -13.57 -5.12
C GLY A 59 18.66 -12.92 -3.76
N ASN A 60 18.97 -11.62 -3.63
CA ASN A 60 18.68 -10.88 -2.42
C ASN A 60 17.20 -10.48 -2.42
N VAL A 61 16.39 -11.32 -1.82
CA VAL A 61 14.97 -11.06 -1.53
C VAL A 61 14.78 -11.20 -0.02
N PHE A 62 14.03 -10.27 0.56
CA PHE A 62 13.70 -10.28 1.99
C PHE A 62 12.77 -11.45 2.35
#